data_AF-A0A7J2WSM1-F1
#
_entry.id   AF-A0A7J2WSM1-F1
#
_cell.length_a   1.000
_cell.length_b   1.000
_cell.length_c   1.000
_cell.angle_alpha   90.00
_cell.angle_beta   90.00
_cell.angle_gamma   90.00
#
_symmetry.space_group_name_H-M   'P 1'
#
loop_
_entity.id
_entity.type
_entity.pdbx_description
1 polymer ?
#
loop_
_entity_poly.entity_id
_entity_poly.type
_entity_poly.pdbx_seq_one_letter_code
_entity_poly.pdbx_strand_id
1 'polypeptide(L)'
;MSGGRSIKREIISLIAILILFLLIFQVIIPNISGVPTPFTVVTSGSMRPTLEPGDFIIVVGCDPYQLKEGDIIVFKVPWSENMIVHRIIKVERGPDGPIFYTKGDN
;
A
#
# COMPACT_ATOMS: atom_id res chain seq x y z
N MET A 1 -46.27 19.24 8.19
CA MET A 1 -45.48 18.27 7.38
C MET A 1 -44.07 18.79 7.11
N SER A 2 -43.28 19.09 8.17
CA SER A 2 -41.94 19.73 8.05
C SER A 2 -40.77 18.72 8.10
N GLY A 3 -40.93 17.59 8.79
CA GLY A 3 -39.84 16.62 9.03
C GLY A 3 -39.26 15.96 7.77
N GLY A 4 -40.04 15.79 6.71
CA GLY A 4 -39.60 15.11 5.48
C GLY A 4 -38.56 15.88 4.65
N ARG A 5 -38.47 17.21 4.78
CA ARG A 5 -37.43 18.00 4.09
C ARG A 5 -36.08 17.97 4.83
N SER A 6 -36.07 17.89 6.17
CA SER A 6 -34.83 17.80 6.95
C SER A 6 -34.10 16.48 6.69
N ILE A 7 -34.84 15.37 6.79
CA ILE A 7 -34.32 14.01 6.58
C ILE A 7 -33.74 13.84 5.17
N LYS A 8 -34.42 14.37 4.14
CA LYS A 8 -33.89 14.35 2.77
C LYS A 8 -32.57 15.10 2.63
N ARG A 9 -32.42 16.26 3.28
CA ARG A 9 -31.16 17.03 3.25
C ARG A 9 -30.05 16.28 3.98
N GLU A 10 -30.33 15.69 5.13
CA GLU A 10 -29.36 14.89 5.89
C GLU A 10 -28.87 13.68 5.08
N ILE A 11 -29.78 12.95 4.43
CA ILE A 11 -29.41 11.81 3.56
C ILE A 11 -28.54 12.29 2.40
N ILE A 12 -28.90 13.40 1.73
CA ILE A 12 -28.09 13.96 0.64
C ILE A 12 -26.71 14.37 1.15
N SER A 13 -26.62 15.01 2.32
CA SER A 13 -25.35 15.39 2.93
C SER A 13 -24.49 14.17 3.27
N LEU A 14 -25.07 13.11 3.82
CA LEU A 14 -24.33 11.87 4.12
C LEU A 14 -23.82 11.19 2.84
N ILE A 15 -24.63 11.15 1.78
CA ILE A 15 -24.21 10.62 0.48
C ILE A 15 -23.06 11.47 -0.10
N ALA A 16 -23.16 12.80 -0.03
CA ALA A 16 -22.12 13.70 -0.49
C ALA A 16 -20.80 13.51 0.27
N ILE A 17 -20.86 13.36 1.61
CA ILE A 17 -19.70 13.06 2.45
C ILE A 17 -19.09 11.71 2.08
N LEU A 18 -19.91 10.68 1.87
CA LEU A 18 -19.43 9.36 1.46
C LEU A 18 -18.74 9.40 0.10
N ILE A 19 -19.31 10.10 -0.88
CA ILE A 19 -18.70 10.27 -2.21
C ILE A 19 -17.36 10.99 -2.08
N LEU A 20 -17.30 12.08 -1.29
CA LEU A 20 -16.06 12.81 -1.06
C LEU A 20 -15.00 11.91 -0.40
N PHE A 21 -15.38 11.12 0.60
CA PHE A 21 -14.50 10.15 1.24
C PHE A 21 -13.95 9.14 0.23
N LEU A 22 -14.79 8.56 -0.62
CA LEU A 22 -14.37 7.62 -1.65
C LEU A 22 -13.42 8.25 -2.69
N LEU A 23 -13.68 9.50 -3.10
CA LEU A 23 -12.79 10.22 -4.02
C LEU A 23 -11.41 10.47 -3.39
N ILE A 24 -11.36 10.89 -2.12
CA ILE A 24 -10.10 11.06 -1.40
C ILE A 24 -9.36 9.72 -1.35
N PHE A 25 -10.05 8.66 -0.95
CA PHE A 25 -9.44 7.35 -0.76
C PHE A 25 -8.95 6.71 -2.06
N GLN A 26 -9.71 6.81 -3.14
CA GLN A 26 -9.39 6.18 -4.43
C GLN A 26 -8.48 7.01 -5.33
N VAL A 27 -8.53 8.34 -5.23
CA VAL A 27 -7.79 9.23 -6.13
C VAL A 27 -6.63 9.88 -5.40
N ILE A 28 -6.88 10.54 -4.27
CA ILE A 28 -5.86 11.39 -3.64
C ILE A 28 -4.77 10.54 -2.98
N ILE A 29 -5.15 9.52 -2.20
CA ILE A 29 -4.16 8.72 -1.46
C ILE A 29 -3.16 8.01 -2.40
N PRO A 30 -3.58 7.28 -3.46
CA PRO A 30 -2.63 6.61 -4.36
C PRO A 30 -1.70 7.57 -5.10
N ASN A 31 -2.18 8.77 -5.43
CA ASN A 31 -1.35 9.79 -6.09
C ASN A 31 -0.27 10.35 -5.15
N ILE A 32 -0.60 10.57 -3.88
CA ILE A 32 0.37 11.07 -2.89
C ILE A 32 1.37 9.98 -2.48
N SER A 33 0.90 8.75 -2.30
CA SER A 33 1.76 7.63 -1.92
C SER A 33 2.69 7.19 -3.04
N GLY A 34 2.42 7.57 -4.30
CA GLY A 34 3.22 7.16 -5.45
C GLY A 34 3.05 5.68 -5.82
N VAL A 35 2.03 4.99 -5.28
CA VAL A 35 1.72 3.60 -5.60
C VAL A 35 0.22 3.39 -5.78
N PRO A 36 -0.22 2.51 -6.70
CA PRO A 36 -1.64 2.27 -6.95
C PRO A 36 -2.40 1.71 -5.74
N THR A 37 -1.71 0.94 -4.90
CA THR A 37 -2.28 0.25 -3.72
C THR A 37 -1.40 0.50 -2.51
N PRO A 38 -1.58 1.65 -1.82
CA PRO A 38 -0.75 2.04 -0.68
C PRO A 38 -1.07 1.29 0.60
N PHE A 39 -2.10 0.44 0.60
CA PHE A 39 -2.53 -0.30 1.77
C PHE A 39 -2.53 -1.79 1.42
N THR A 40 -1.87 -2.60 2.24
CA THR A 40 -1.91 -4.05 2.10
C THR A 40 -1.78 -4.73 3.46
N VAL A 41 -2.14 -6.01 3.50
CA VAL A 41 -2.06 -6.85 4.70
C VAL A 41 -0.99 -7.90 4.47
N VAL A 42 -0.16 -8.12 5.49
CA VAL A 42 0.84 -9.18 5.47
C VAL A 42 0.13 -10.54 5.57
N THR A 43 0.26 -11.36 4.53
CA THR A 43 -0.48 -12.63 4.41
C THR A 43 0.32 -13.85 4.85
N SER A 44 1.65 -13.73 4.98
CA SER A 44 2.53 -14.85 5.27
C SER A 44 3.48 -14.54 6.43
N GLY A 45 3.96 -15.58 7.11
CA GLY A 45 4.90 -15.44 8.22
C GLY A 45 6.37 -15.31 7.82
N SER A 46 6.69 -15.07 6.55
CA SER A 46 8.09 -14.98 6.09
C SER A 46 8.84 -13.80 6.70
N MET A 47 8.12 -12.75 7.08
CA MET A 47 8.67 -11.52 7.65
C MET A 47 8.73 -11.52 9.19
N ARG A 48 8.44 -12.65 9.85
CA ARG A 48 8.62 -12.77 11.29
C ARG A 48 10.09 -12.61 11.67
N PRO A 49 10.41 -11.95 12.80
CA PRO A 49 9.50 -11.35 13.78
C PRO A 49 9.11 -9.88 13.47
N THR A 50 9.62 -9.30 12.39
CA THR A 50 9.42 -7.88 12.07
C THR A 50 7.98 -7.56 11.71
N LEU A 51 7.35 -8.42 10.91
CA LEU A 51 5.94 -8.31 10.53
C LEU A 51 5.25 -9.65 10.77
N GLU A 52 4.08 -9.58 11.38
CA GLU A 52 3.22 -10.72 11.64
C GLU A 52 2.12 -10.85 10.58
N PRO A 53 1.67 -12.07 10.27
CA PRO A 53 0.47 -12.26 9.46
C PRO A 53 -0.72 -11.50 10.07
N GLY A 54 -1.38 -10.67 9.27
CA GLY A 54 -2.47 -9.79 9.70
C GLY A 54 -2.06 -8.34 9.92
N ASP A 55 -0.76 -8.02 9.92
CA ASP A 55 -0.31 -6.64 10.02
C ASP A 55 -0.77 -5.83 8.81
N PHE A 56 -1.35 -4.66 9.10
CA PHE A 56 -1.74 -3.68 8.09
C PHE A 56 -0.56 -2.73 7.84
N ILE A 57 -0.04 -2.72 6.62
CA ILE A 57 1.12 -1.91 6.24
C ILE A 57 0.75 -0.84 5.22
N ILE A 58 1.42 0.29 5.32
CA ILE A 58 1.32 1.40 4.38
C ILE A 58 2.55 1.36 3.47
N VAL A 59 2.31 1.32 2.17
CA VAL A 59 3.34 1.29 1.13
C VAL A 59 3.45 2.68 0.51
N VAL A 60 4.69 3.16 0.41
CA VAL A 60 5.03 4.43 -0.23
C VAL A 60 5.99 4.14 -1.37
N GLY A 61 5.72 4.73 -2.53
CA GLY A 61 6.58 4.68 -3.69
C GLY A 61 7.90 5.35 -3.38
N CYS A 62 8.98 4.75 -3.85
CA CYS A 62 10.32 5.28 -3.71
C CYS A 62 11.05 5.20 -5.05
N ASP A 63 12.06 6.04 -5.20
CA ASP A 63 13.04 5.88 -6.27
C ASP A 63 13.87 4.61 -6.00
N PRO A 64 13.89 3.61 -6.90
CA PRO A 64 14.69 2.41 -6.72
C PRO A 64 16.18 2.69 -6.46
N TYR A 65 16.72 3.80 -6.94
CA TYR A 65 18.12 4.15 -6.70
C TYR A 65 18.42 4.60 -5.26
N GLN A 66 17.38 4.93 -4.49
CA GLN A 66 17.50 5.30 -3.07
C GLN A 66 17.37 4.11 -2.12
N LEU A 67 16.90 2.96 -2.62
CA LEU A 67 16.80 1.73 -1.84
C LEU A 67 18.18 1.18 -1.46
N LYS A 68 18.26 0.62 -0.25
CA LYS A 68 19.47 0.06 0.33
C LYS A 68 19.20 -1.27 1.05
N GLU A 69 20.28 -1.96 1.37
CA GLU A 69 20.23 -3.14 2.23
C GLU A 69 19.56 -2.80 3.56
N GLY A 70 18.66 -3.67 4.00
CA GLY A 70 17.84 -3.49 5.19
C GLY A 70 16.44 -2.93 4.93
N ASP A 71 16.18 -2.29 3.78
CA ASP A 71 14.83 -1.78 3.47
C ASP A 71 13.86 -2.94 3.21
N ILE A 72 12.60 -2.78 3.65
CA ILE A 72 11.52 -3.71 3.38
C ILE A 72 10.75 -3.19 2.17
N ILE A 73 10.65 -4.00 1.13
CA ILE A 73 9.98 -3.64 -0.12
C ILE A 73 8.82 -4.56 -0.43
N VAL A 74 7.85 -4.00 -1.14
CA VAL A 74 6.68 -4.71 -1.65
C VAL A 74 6.76 -4.78 -3.17
N PHE A 75 6.66 -5.98 -3.74
CA PHE A 75 6.77 -6.18 -5.18
C PHE A 75 5.86 -7.30 -5.68
N LYS A 76 5.50 -7.25 -6.97
CA LYS A 76 4.74 -8.31 -7.64
C LYS A 76 5.68 -9.26 -8.35
N VAL A 77 5.34 -10.54 -8.34
CA VAL A 77 6.05 -11.57 -9.09
C VAL A 77 5.15 -12.16 -10.18
N PRO A 78 5.70 -12.60 -11.32
CA PRO A 78 4.89 -13.07 -12.44
C PRO A 78 4.15 -14.39 -12.15
N TRP A 79 4.56 -15.16 -11.16
CA TRP A 79 3.94 -16.45 -10.78
C TRP A 79 2.90 -16.34 -9.66
N SER A 80 2.64 -15.14 -9.13
CA SER A 80 1.63 -14.94 -8.09
C SER A 80 0.88 -13.64 -8.28
N GLU A 81 -0.44 -13.66 -8.08
CA GLU A 81 -1.24 -12.44 -8.01
C GLU A 81 -1.01 -11.67 -6.71
N ASN A 82 -0.44 -12.32 -5.69
CA ASN A 82 -0.16 -11.70 -4.41
C ASN A 82 1.13 -10.87 -4.46
N MET A 83 1.12 -9.75 -3.73
CA MET A 83 2.33 -9.00 -3.46
C MET A 83 3.23 -9.75 -2.48
N ILE A 84 4.54 -9.69 -2.70
CA ILE A 84 5.56 -10.21 -1.79
C ILE A 84 6.14 -9.05 -1.00
N VAL A 85 6.30 -9.24 0.30
CA VAL A 85 6.95 -8.31 1.22
C VAL A 85 8.22 -8.97 1.72
N HIS A 86 9.39 -8.44 1.39
CA HIS A 86 10.69 -8.97 1.83
C HIS A 86 11.66 -7.84 2.17
N ARG A 87 12.70 -8.16 2.92
CA ARG A 87 13.84 -7.27 3.18
C ARG A 87 14.90 -7.42 2.10
N ILE A 88 15.45 -6.29 1.66
CA ILE A 88 16.64 -6.27 0.80
C ILE A 88 17.84 -6.73 1.62
N ILE A 89 18.47 -7.82 1.19
CA ILE A 89 19.69 -8.36 1.81
C ILE A 89 20.96 -7.99 1.03
N LYS A 90 20.82 -7.60 -0.24
CA LYS A 90 21.92 -7.16 -1.08
C LYS A 90 21.42 -6.26 -2.21
N VAL A 91 22.18 -5.22 -2.53
CA VAL A 91 21.96 -4.38 -3.71
C VAL A 91 23.17 -4.43 -4.63
N GLU A 92 22.97 -4.85 -5.87
CA GLU A 92 23.98 -4.74 -6.93
C GLU A 92 23.60 -3.63 -7.89
N ARG A 93 24.52 -2.70 -8.19
CA ARG A 93 24.25 -1.58 -9.10
C ARG A 93 24.92 -1.87 -10.44
N GLY A 94 24.11 -2.07 -11.48
CA GLY A 94 24.56 -2.30 -12.84
C GLY A 94 24.18 -1.16 -13.81
N PRO A 95 24.64 -1.24 -15.07
CA PRO A 95 24.27 -0.27 -16.11
C PRO A 95 22.77 -0.26 -16.42
N ASP A 96 22.06 -1.36 -16.18
CA ASP A 96 20.62 -1.51 -16.41
C ASP A 96 19.76 -1.12 -15.18
N GLY A 97 20.40 -0.67 -14.09
CA GLY A 97 19.74 -0.29 -12.83
C GLY A 97 20.12 -1.17 -11.64
N PRO A 98 19.50 -0.94 -10.47
CA PRO A 98 19.76 -1.74 -9.28
C PRO A 98 19.08 -3.12 -9.35
N ILE A 99 19.83 -4.16 -8.98
CA ILE A 99 19.36 -5.52 -8.77
C ILE A 99 19.23 -5.73 -7.26
N PHE A 100 18.02 -6.09 -6.81
CA PHE A 100 17.72 -6.33 -5.41
C PHE A 100 17.62 -7.82 -5.13
N TYR A 101 18.41 -8.29 -4.16
CA TYR A 101 18.25 -9.61 -3.57
C TYR A 101 17.44 -9.46 -2.30
N THR A 102 16.34 -10.19 -2.20
CA THR A 102 15.40 -10.06 -1.09
C THR A 102 15.16 -11.38 -0.39
N LYS A 103 14.91 -11.33 0.92
CA LYS A 103 14.53 -12.47 1.74
C LYS A 103 13.50 -12.05 2.79
N GLY A 104 12.63 -12.98 3.18
CA GLY A 104 11.90 -12.86 4.44
C GLY A 104 12.88 -12.86 5.63
N ASP A 105 12.42 -12.33 6.76
CA ASP A 105 13.19 -12.25 8.00
C ASP A 105 13.25 -13.59 8.77
N ASN A 106 12.43 -14.58 8.40
CA ASN A 106 12.41 -15.93 8.96
C ASN A 106 13.40 -16.90 8.28
#